data_AF-D0DW39-F1
#
_entry.id   AF-D0DW39-F1
#
_cell.length_a   1.000
_cell.length_b   1.000
_cell.length_c   1.000
_cell.angle_alpha   90.00
_cell.angle_beta   90.00
_cell.angle_gamma   90.00
#
_symmetry.space_group_name_H-M   'P 1'
#
loop_
_entity.id
_entity.type
_entity.pdbx_description
1 polymer ?
#
loop_
_entity_poly.entity_id
_entity_poly.type
_entity_poly.pdbx_seq_one_letter_code
_entity_poly.pdbx_strand_id
1 'polypeptide(L)'
;MAAFSAKWESSYKRRIKNLVQMEELFTFFSFPTAIRQTIYSTNLIESFNKSLKKMVRRKEQFPNEGALDRFIMTQVMEYNDKFENRAHRGFKDCHDTLDSMF
;
A
#
# COMPACT_ATOMS: atom_id res chain seq x y z
N MET A 1 17.94 -9.37 -10.45
CA MET A 1 18.15 -9.64 -9.01
C MET A 1 19.60 -9.93 -8.67
N ALA A 2 20.26 -10.90 -9.29
CA ALA A 2 21.66 -11.27 -8.97
C ALA A 2 22.64 -10.08 -8.96
N ALA A 3 22.62 -9.23 -10.00
CA ALA A 3 23.50 -8.04 -10.07
C ALA A 3 23.21 -6.99 -8.97
N PHE A 4 21.94 -6.85 -8.56
CA PHE A 4 21.54 -5.94 -7.49
C PHE A 4 22.00 -6.47 -6.13
N SER A 5 21.78 -7.76 -5.88
CA SER A 5 22.21 -8.41 -4.64
C SER A 5 23.73 -8.34 -4.49
N ALA A 6 24.50 -8.71 -5.50
CA ALA A 6 25.97 -8.66 -5.46
C ALA A 6 26.52 -7.26 -5.15
N LYS A 7 25.89 -6.20 -5.67
CA LYS A 7 26.31 -4.82 -5.41
C LYS A 7 26.07 -4.37 -3.97
N TRP A 8 24.95 -4.78 -3.37
CA TRP A 8 24.47 -4.25 -2.09
C TRP A 8 24.58 -5.21 -0.91
N GLU A 9 25.00 -6.45 -1.16
CA GLU A 9 25.14 -7.48 -0.12
C GLU A 9 26.17 -7.08 0.94
N SER A 10 27.28 -6.44 0.56
CA SER A 10 28.31 -6.01 1.51
C SER A 10 27.80 -4.99 2.53
N SER A 11 27.00 -4.01 2.10
CA SER A 11 26.46 -2.95 2.96
C SER A 11 25.15 -3.32 3.65
N TYR A 12 24.32 -4.17 3.05
CA TYR A 12 22.95 -4.43 3.50
C TYR A 12 22.57 -5.92 3.54
N LYS A 13 23.47 -6.77 4.07
CA LYS A 13 23.30 -8.24 4.18
C LYS A 13 21.89 -8.70 4.55
N ARG A 14 21.32 -8.18 5.65
CA ARG A 14 19.99 -8.58 6.14
C ARG A 14 18.86 -8.21 5.17
N ARG A 15 18.94 -7.03 4.56
CA ARG A 15 17.92 -6.55 3.62
C ARG A 15 17.94 -7.38 2.34
N ILE A 16 19.12 -7.67 1.81
CA ILE A 16 19.29 -8.51 0.62
C ILE A 16 18.80 -9.94 0.88
N LYS A 17 19.13 -10.52 2.04
CA LYS A 17 18.62 -11.85 2.43
C LYS A 17 17.09 -11.91 2.44
N ASN A 18 16.43 -10.94 3.08
CA ASN A 18 14.97 -10.88 3.11
C ASN A 18 14.37 -10.68 1.71
N LEU A 19 14.98 -9.82 0.89
CA LEU A 19 14.52 -9.50 -0.46
C LEU A 19 14.64 -10.69 -1.41
N VAL A 20 15.66 -11.54 -1.25
CA VAL A 20 15.80 -12.80 -2.02
C VAL A 20 14.77 -13.85 -1.60
N GLN A 21 14.32 -13.84 -0.33
CA GLN A 21 13.28 -14.74 0.17
C GLN A 21 11.87 -14.34 -0.26
N MET A 22 11.67 -13.10 -0.71
CA MET A 22 10.37 -12.61 -1.20
C MET A 22 10.17 -13.00 -2.67
N GLU A 23 9.69 -14.22 -2.91
CA GLU A 23 9.40 -14.75 -4.25
C GLU A 23 8.34 -13.91 -4.98
N GLU A 24 7.38 -13.38 -4.23
CA GLU A 24 6.24 -12.63 -4.77
C GLU A 24 6.53 -11.16 -5.09
N LEU A 25 7.75 -10.66 -4.85
CA LEU A 25 8.09 -9.24 -5.00
C LEU A 25 7.82 -8.70 -6.42
N PHE A 26 7.87 -9.58 -7.42
CA PHE A 26 7.70 -9.23 -8.83
C PHE A 26 6.34 -9.59 -9.41
N THR A 27 5.42 -10.10 -8.60
CA THR A 27 4.05 -10.41 -9.04
C THR A 27 3.36 -9.19 -9.64
N PHE A 28 3.64 -7.98 -9.15
CA PHE A 28 3.06 -6.75 -9.72
C PHE A 28 3.38 -6.53 -11.22
N PHE A 29 4.43 -7.16 -11.75
CA PHE A 29 4.75 -7.11 -13.19
C PHE A 29 3.80 -7.95 -14.04
N SER A 30 3.05 -8.91 -13.49
CA SER A 30 2.02 -9.62 -14.25
C SER A 30 0.82 -8.74 -14.59
N PHE A 31 0.60 -7.67 -13.84
CA PHE A 31 -0.51 -6.74 -14.04
C PHE A 31 -0.26 -5.78 -15.23
N PRO A 32 -1.33 -5.21 -15.82
CA PRO A 32 -1.23 -4.24 -16.90
C PRO A 32 -0.34 -3.04 -16.55
N THR A 33 0.48 -2.60 -17.49
CA THR A 33 1.40 -1.46 -17.32
C THR A 33 0.69 -0.20 -16.83
N ALA A 34 -0.58 -0.01 -17.20
CA ALA A 34 -1.42 1.11 -16.78
C ALA A 34 -1.51 1.24 -15.25
N ILE A 35 -1.59 0.13 -14.50
CA ILE A 35 -1.75 0.14 -13.03
C ILE A 35 -0.46 -0.08 -12.26
N ARG A 36 0.63 -0.51 -12.90
CA ARG A 36 1.92 -0.76 -12.22
C ARG A 36 2.44 0.44 -11.45
N GLN A 37 2.28 1.66 -11.99
CA GLN A 37 2.68 2.89 -11.28
C GLN A 37 1.92 3.08 -9.98
N THR A 38 0.64 2.71 -9.96
CA THR A 38 -0.19 2.76 -8.76
C THR A 38 0.25 1.71 -7.74
N ILE A 39 0.50 0.47 -8.19
CA ILE A 39 0.90 -0.64 -7.30
C ILE A 39 2.30 -0.41 -6.71
N TYR A 40 3.24 0.07 -7.52
CA TYR A 40 4.62 0.32 -7.09
C TYR A 40 4.73 1.53 -6.13
N SER A 41 3.78 2.46 -6.19
CA SER A 41 3.80 3.64 -5.33
C SER A 41 3.25 3.36 -3.94
N THR A 42 3.96 3.82 -2.91
CA THR A 42 3.46 3.79 -1.52
C THR A 42 2.60 5.00 -1.17
N ASN A 43 2.40 5.95 -2.09
CA ASN A 43 1.74 7.22 -1.83
C ASN A 43 0.33 7.08 -1.26
N LEU A 44 -0.45 6.09 -1.72
CA LEU A 44 -1.82 5.89 -1.25
C LEU A 44 -1.85 5.49 0.24
N ILE A 45 -1.08 4.45 0.58
CA ILE A 45 -1.00 3.92 1.94
C ILE A 45 -0.31 4.94 2.85
N GLU A 46 0.75 5.62 2.39
CA GLU A 46 1.44 6.64 3.16
C GLU A 46 0.58 7.88 3.43
N SER A 47 -0.18 8.35 2.42
CA SER A 47 -1.11 9.49 2.58
C SER A 47 -2.20 9.19 3.61
N PHE A 48 -2.80 8.00 3.51
CA PHE A 48 -3.78 7.53 4.48
C PHE A 48 -3.17 7.42 5.89
N ASN A 49 -2.05 6.72 6.03
CA ASN A 49 -1.35 6.55 7.30
C ASN A 49 -0.92 7.89 7.92
N LYS A 50 -0.50 8.86 7.10
CA LYS A 50 -0.15 10.21 7.55
C LYS A 50 -1.37 10.94 8.11
N SER A 51 -2.52 10.85 7.42
CA SER A 51 -3.78 11.42 7.91
C SER A 51 -4.21 10.76 9.22
N LEU A 52 -4.22 9.42 9.26
CA LEU A 52 -4.60 8.65 10.44
C LEU A 52 -3.71 8.98 11.64
N LYS A 53 -2.38 8.99 11.47
CA LYS A 53 -1.43 9.38 12.52
C LYS A 53 -1.70 10.79 13.04
N LYS A 54 -2.05 11.75 12.17
CA LYS A 54 -2.39 13.12 12.58
C LYS A 54 -3.64 13.14 13.45
N MET A 55 -4.66 12.35 13.12
CA MET A 55 -5.92 12.29 13.85
C MET A 55 -5.77 11.56 15.19
N VAL A 56 -5.04 10.44 15.20
CA VAL A 56 -4.68 9.73 16.43
C VAL A 56 -3.88 10.62 17.37
N ARG A 57 -2.89 11.37 16.88
CA ARG A 57 -2.07 12.29 17.72
C ARG A 57 -2.88 13.41 18.38
N ARG A 58 -4.05 13.76 17.86
CA ARG A 58 -4.96 14.74 18.49
C ARG A 58 -5.73 14.14 19.67
N LYS A 59 -5.77 12.82 19.79
CA LYS A 59 -6.32 12.10 20.93
C LYS A 59 -5.15 11.77 21.86
N GLU A 60 -5.13 12.38 23.04
CA GLU A 60 -4.06 12.11 24.03
C GLU A 60 -4.16 10.69 24.59
N GLN A 61 -5.38 10.18 24.81
CA GLN A 61 -5.63 8.82 25.28
C GLN A 61 -6.99 8.31 24.78
N PHE A 62 -7.09 6.99 24.60
CA PHE A 62 -8.36 6.29 24.41
C PHE A 62 -8.81 5.64 25.72
N PRO A 63 -10.09 5.72 26.09
CA PRO A 63 -10.59 5.19 27.36
C PRO A 63 -10.58 3.65 27.43
N ASN A 64 -10.67 2.95 26.29
CA ASN A 64 -10.53 1.50 26.16
C ASN A 64 -10.25 1.13 24.69
N GLU A 65 -9.95 -0.15 24.44
CA GLU A 65 -9.68 -0.71 23.11
C GLU A 65 -10.87 -0.52 22.16
N GLY A 66 -12.11 -0.77 22.61
CA GLY A 66 -13.29 -0.58 21.77
C GLY A 66 -13.49 0.88 21.32
N ALA A 67 -13.02 1.86 22.07
CA ALA A 67 -13.02 3.27 21.65
C ALA A 67 -11.97 3.55 20.57
N LEU A 68 -10.82 2.87 20.60
CA LEU A 68 -9.81 2.93 19.54
C LEU A 68 -10.36 2.31 18.25
N ASP A 69 -11.00 1.14 18.33
CA ASP A 69 -11.56 0.46 17.16
C ASP A 69 -12.63 1.30 16.48
N ARG A 70 -13.58 1.84 17.26
CA ARG A 70 -14.62 2.74 16.73
C ARG A 70 -13.99 3.96 16.05
N PHE A 71 -12.96 4.55 16.66
CA PHE A 71 -12.27 5.70 16.10
C PHE A 71 -11.60 5.36 14.76
N ILE A 72 -10.84 4.28 14.69
CA ILE A 72 -10.20 3.84 13.43
C ILE A 72 -11.27 3.55 12.37
N MET A 73 -12.35 2.86 12.74
CA MET A 73 -13.42 2.52 11.81
C MET A 73 -14.08 3.79 11.23
N THR A 74 -14.40 4.78 12.07
CA THR A 74 -14.92 6.08 11.58
C THR A 74 -13.96 6.72 10.59
N GLN A 75 -12.64 6.70 10.85
CA GLN A 75 -11.69 7.29 9.92
C GLN A 75 -11.55 6.54 8.59
N VAL A 76 -11.71 5.21 8.60
CA VAL A 76 -11.74 4.40 7.38
C VAL A 76 -13.03 4.64 6.60
N MET A 77 -14.18 4.72 7.27
CA MET A 77 -15.46 5.05 6.63
C MET A 77 -15.42 6.41 5.94
N GLU A 78 -14.97 7.46 6.65
CA GLU A 78 -14.82 8.80 6.07
C GLU A 78 -13.85 8.82 4.86
N TYR A 79 -12.80 8.00 4.91
CA TYR A 79 -11.89 7.85 3.77
C TYR A 79 -12.61 7.18 2.59
N ASN A 80 -13.29 6.06 2.83
CA ASN A 80 -14.00 5.32 1.79
C ASN A 80 -15.07 6.20 1.13
N ASP A 81 -15.92 6.88 1.90
CA ASP A 81 -16.98 7.76 1.36
C ASP A 81 -16.40 8.85 0.46
N LYS A 82 -15.25 9.42 0.84
CA LYS A 82 -14.57 10.46 0.06
C LYS A 82 -14.01 9.96 -1.28
N PHE A 83 -13.59 8.70 -1.34
CA PHE A 83 -12.91 8.10 -2.49
C PHE A 83 -13.75 7.06 -3.23
N GLU A 84 -14.98 6.78 -2.78
CA GLU A 84 -15.88 5.74 -3.30
C GLU A 84 -16.01 5.77 -4.83
N ASN A 85 -16.26 6.96 -5.37
CA ASN A 85 -16.51 7.15 -6.80
C ASN A 85 -15.23 7.44 -7.61
N ARG A 86 -14.04 7.26 -7.04
CA ARG A 86 -12.76 7.60 -7.67
C ARG A 86 -11.97 6.35 -8.01
N ALA A 87 -11.79 6.10 -9.31
CA ALA A 87 -10.80 5.14 -9.78
C ALA A 87 -9.39 5.76 -9.73
N HIS A 88 -8.42 5.03 -9.19
CA HIS A 88 -7.04 5.46 -9.26
C HIS A 88 -6.50 5.34 -10.69
N ARG A 89 -5.43 6.09 -11.00
CA ARG A 89 -4.81 6.11 -12.32
C ARG A 89 -4.56 4.71 -12.86
N GLY A 90 -4.97 4.51 -14.12
CA GLY A 90 -4.80 3.28 -14.88
C GLY A 90 -5.90 2.23 -14.67
N PHE A 91 -6.60 2.24 -13.53
CA PHE A 91 -7.62 1.22 -13.24
C PHE A 91 -8.84 1.33 -14.15
N LYS A 92 -9.25 2.55 -14.51
CA LYS A 92 -10.36 2.75 -15.45
C LYS A 92 -10.02 2.28 -16.86
N ASP A 93 -8.77 2.44 -17.28
CA ASP A 93 -8.33 2.16 -18.66
C ASP A 93 -8.10 0.67 -18.90
N CYS A 94 -7.81 -0.11 -17.86
CA CYS A 94 -7.57 -1.54 -17.96
C CYS A 94 -8.64 -2.39 -17.26
N HIS A 95 -9.85 -1.85 -17.08
CA HIS A 95 -10.96 -2.55 -16.42
C HIS A 95 -11.23 -3.91 -17.08
N ASP A 96 -11.47 -3.92 -18.40
CA ASP A 96 -11.76 -5.16 -19.16
C ASP A 96 -10.61 -6.18 -19.09
N THR A 97 -9.36 -5.70 -19.12
CA THR A 97 -8.19 -6.57 -18.99
C THR A 97 -8.13 -7.20 -17.60
N LEU A 98 -8.43 -6.44 -16.55
CA LEU A 98 -8.44 -6.96 -15.18
C LEU A 98 -9.58 -7.96 -14.97
N ASP A 99 -10.76 -7.70 -15.52
CA ASP A 99 -11.89 -8.64 -15.45
C ASP A 99 -11.58 -9.98 -16.11
N SER A 100 -10.76 -9.99 -17.17
CA SER A 100 -10.34 -11.23 -17.82
C SER A 100 -9.27 -12.03 -17.07
N MET A 101 -8.60 -11.41 -16.08
CA MET A 101 -7.53 -12.04 -15.30
C MET A 101 -8.04 -12.84 -14.10
N PHE A 102 -9.29 -12.62 -13.66
CA PHE A 102 -9.90 -13.19 -12.46
C PHE A 102 -11.24 -13.86 -12.77
#